data_AF-A0A0H3A940-F1
#
_entry.id   AF-A0A0H3A940-F1
#
_cell.length_a   1.000
_cell.length_b   1.000
_cell.length_c   1.000
_cell.angle_alpha   90.00
_cell.angle_beta   90.00
_cell.angle_gamma   90.00
#
_symmetry.space_group_name_H-M   'P 1'
#
loop_
_entity.id
_entity.type
_entity.pdbx_description
1 polymer ?
#
loop_
_entity_poly.entity_id
_entity_poly.type
_entity_poly.pdbx_seq_one_letter_code
_entity_poly.pdbx_strand_id
1 'polypeptide(L)'
;MPASPAPAMRTNHMPHARPRNCCAIASTCPSPLKPRQHHPTLPVPFLLRAMAFQARWNANHTTPARHTMQDNSHHRSPLQSLLDIDRELARLLARRARLLNKATGGRKGSDPALEKQLRQAWEKHAARLSRDPRFVHQLFTLLQEVDVIDRDEEDARPGFNLSPSRRAVDVNIDAPASIRQTRLWLALATAAASEVTIRGALINDPMIDFVKALNQSGASISWDEAGNVHAKAGCPLDFSDKVVYIGEDALNLYLLIFLAIGAQSHLKITGGAALKLADLSALSHFLPGLGARLTNVVPKTKGLPVRLESSGILPDDVTVPDDLPAEALCALLLAASFWPGTVTLRLPATPVSASCLAAVLPLLHEAGIKATADGDTVRITSGTMTIPAEPALAMEPLVATYLLGLPAVAGGNVRLTGLWPAACAEAEAAIALLKAGGLEVKRDKDGIASTYAAVPGDMDAPLATLPPAYAPLAVLLAAATFASEKPARMPALPAGTDALAATGLLGQLGLEADAEDGALTRVETDIPGAGWASPAPEWSMALAFGSFLRSGLRLANPGNITELMPAFWALFNGLPSPDLKPKPKEIIDAKPARRRIIAG
;
A
#
# COMPACT_ATOMS: atom_id res chain seq x y z
N MET A 1 35.10 -43.30 -41.32
CA MET A 1 35.90 -44.41 -40.76
C MET A 1 37.32 -43.93 -40.55
N PRO A 2 38.04 -44.32 -39.48
CA PRO A 2 37.61 -45.03 -38.25
C PRO A 2 38.01 -44.21 -36.98
N ALA A 3 37.73 -44.56 -35.73
CA ALA A 3 36.75 -45.39 -35.03
C ALA A 3 36.89 -45.07 -33.52
N SER A 4 35.81 -45.16 -32.76
CA SER A 4 35.78 -45.15 -31.29
C SER A 4 36.47 -46.39 -30.67
N PRO A 5 36.54 -46.49 -29.32
CA PRO A 5 35.49 -47.26 -28.65
C PRO A 5 35.03 -46.70 -27.28
N ALA A 6 33.79 -47.09 -26.93
CA ALA A 6 33.13 -46.97 -25.62
C ALA A 6 33.47 -48.16 -24.68
N PRO A 7 32.94 -48.16 -23.44
CA PRO A 7 32.02 -49.24 -23.01
C PRO A 7 30.82 -48.74 -22.15
N ALA A 8 29.56 -49.10 -22.47
CA ALA A 8 28.71 -50.19 -21.95
C ALA A 8 28.17 -49.98 -20.50
N MET A 9 26.94 -49.46 -20.31
CA MET A 9 25.62 -50.13 -20.16
C MET A 9 25.53 -51.34 -19.20
N ARG A 10 24.69 -51.21 -18.16
CA ARG A 10 23.81 -52.28 -17.65
C ARG A 10 22.42 -51.76 -17.30
N THR A 11 21.44 -52.38 -17.95
CA THR A 11 20.00 -52.33 -17.77
C THR A 11 19.55 -53.15 -16.57
N ASN A 12 18.40 -52.84 -15.96
CA ASN A 12 17.48 -53.89 -15.51
C ASN A 12 16.02 -53.42 -15.38
N HIS A 13 15.15 -54.40 -15.60
CA HIS A 13 13.76 -54.34 -16.04
C HIS A 13 12.71 -53.94 -14.99
N MET A 14 11.63 -53.38 -15.55
CA MET A 14 10.23 -53.30 -15.09
C MET A 14 9.63 -54.66 -14.63
N PRO A 15 8.50 -54.71 -13.87
CA PRO A 15 7.19 -54.68 -14.56
C PRO A 15 6.00 -54.00 -13.84
N HIS A 16 5.02 -53.70 -14.69
CA HIS A 16 3.65 -53.21 -14.49
C HIS A 16 2.77 -54.01 -13.53
N ALA A 17 1.81 -53.32 -12.88
CA ALA A 17 0.36 -53.63 -12.95
C ALA A 17 -0.51 -52.54 -12.27
N ARG A 18 -1.56 -52.05 -12.96
CA ARG A 18 -2.73 -51.34 -12.38
C ARG A 18 -3.86 -52.36 -12.08
N PRO A 19 -5.13 -51.96 -11.80
CA PRO A 19 -5.72 -51.72 -10.47
C PRO A 19 -6.92 -52.64 -10.18
N ARG A 20 -7.38 -52.79 -8.93
CA ARG A 20 -8.71 -53.37 -8.62
C ARG A 20 -9.41 -52.72 -7.44
N ASN A 21 -10.73 -52.64 -7.61
CA ASN A 21 -11.78 -52.01 -6.81
C ASN A 21 -12.19 -52.81 -5.55
N CYS A 22 -12.94 -52.09 -4.69
CA CYS A 22 -14.13 -52.50 -3.93
C CYS A 22 -14.05 -53.17 -2.53
N CYS A 23 -15.00 -52.69 -1.69
CA CYS A 23 -15.74 -53.33 -0.59
C CYS A 23 -15.19 -53.34 0.85
N ALA A 24 -15.72 -52.41 1.67
CA ALA A 24 -16.69 -52.58 2.76
C ALA A 24 -16.66 -53.79 3.74
N ILE A 25 -17.23 -53.52 4.94
CA ILE A 25 -17.70 -54.41 6.06
C ILE A 25 -16.67 -54.47 7.21
N ALA A 26 -16.82 -53.81 8.37
CA ALA A 26 -17.84 -53.80 9.45
C ALA A 26 -17.61 -54.84 10.57
N SER A 27 -18.02 -54.43 11.79
CA SER A 27 -18.12 -55.18 13.06
C SER A 27 -16.80 -55.28 13.86
N THR A 28 -16.73 -55.11 15.20
CA THR A 28 -17.66 -55.47 16.28
C THR A 28 -17.37 -54.65 17.57
N CYS A 29 -18.42 -54.23 18.27
CA CYS A 29 -18.42 -54.06 19.73
C CYS A 29 -18.69 -55.41 20.41
N PRO A 30 -18.38 -55.53 21.72
CA PRO A 30 -19.45 -55.89 22.65
C PRO A 30 -19.44 -55.08 23.96
N SER A 31 -20.64 -54.69 24.39
CA SER A 31 -21.04 -54.25 25.76
C SER A 31 -21.21 -55.50 26.68
N PRO A 32 -21.93 -55.50 27.83
CA PRO A 32 -22.40 -54.47 28.79
C PRO A 32 -22.30 -54.92 30.30
N LEU A 33 -22.69 -54.07 31.28
CA LEU A 33 -23.52 -54.36 32.50
C LEU A 33 -23.29 -53.24 33.57
N LYS A 34 -24.16 -52.23 33.80
CA LYS A 34 -25.45 -52.11 34.56
C LYS A 34 -25.30 -51.93 36.11
N PRO A 35 -26.31 -51.41 36.87
CA PRO A 35 -26.49 -49.97 37.19
C PRO A 35 -26.74 -49.70 38.72
N ARG A 36 -26.90 -48.43 39.13
CA ARG A 36 -27.66 -48.08 40.36
C ARG A 36 -28.62 -46.91 40.13
N GLN A 37 -29.83 -47.11 40.63
CA GLN A 37 -31.01 -46.25 40.58
C GLN A 37 -30.95 -45.17 41.66
N HIS A 38 -31.57 -44.01 41.40
CA HIS A 38 -32.56 -43.39 42.30
C HIS A 38 -33.36 -42.34 41.52
N HIS A 39 -34.68 -42.55 41.43
CA HIS A 39 -35.66 -41.51 41.15
C HIS A 39 -36.06 -40.81 42.45
N PRO A 40 -36.64 -39.60 42.35
CA PRO A 40 -37.99 -39.47 42.90
C PRO A 40 -38.99 -38.99 41.84
N THR A 41 -40.16 -39.60 41.93
CA THR A 41 -41.42 -39.31 41.25
C THR A 41 -42.02 -37.97 41.68
N LEU A 42 -42.50 -37.17 40.73
CA LEU A 42 -43.46 -36.07 40.96
C LEU A 42 -44.87 -36.50 40.51
N PRO A 43 -45.94 -36.06 41.18
CA PRO A 43 -47.29 -36.57 40.99
C PRO A 43 -48.00 -36.00 39.75
N VAL A 44 -48.98 -36.78 39.28
CA VAL A 44 -49.76 -36.65 38.05
C VAL A 44 -50.65 -35.37 37.88
N PRO A 45 -50.86 -34.44 38.83
CA PRO A 45 -51.61 -33.21 38.53
C PRO A 45 -50.84 -32.15 37.71
N PHE A 46 -49.54 -32.31 37.48
CA PHE A 46 -48.69 -31.28 36.82
C PHE A 46 -48.69 -31.33 35.29
N LEU A 47 -48.95 -32.50 34.69
CA LEU A 47 -48.92 -32.68 33.23
C LEU A 47 -50.13 -32.06 32.51
N LEU A 48 -51.30 -31.99 33.17
CA LEU A 48 -52.51 -31.37 32.61
C LEU A 48 -52.47 -29.82 32.67
N ARG A 49 -51.70 -29.22 33.59
CA ARG A 49 -51.49 -27.76 33.63
C ARG A 49 -50.46 -27.27 32.62
N ALA A 50 -49.45 -28.08 32.28
CA ALA A 50 -48.44 -27.73 31.28
C ALA A 50 -49.01 -27.71 29.85
N MET A 51 -49.91 -28.65 29.51
CA MET A 51 -50.55 -28.68 28.18
C MET A 51 -51.55 -27.52 27.95
N ALA A 52 -52.24 -27.06 29.00
CA ALA A 52 -53.11 -25.89 28.90
C ALA A 52 -52.35 -24.56 28.76
N PHE A 53 -51.11 -24.48 29.30
CA PHE A 53 -50.25 -23.32 29.15
C PHE A 53 -49.60 -23.25 27.75
N GLN A 54 -49.20 -24.41 27.19
CA GLN A 54 -48.65 -24.50 25.83
C GLN A 54 -49.68 -24.13 24.74
N ALA A 55 -50.96 -24.52 24.94
CA ALA A 55 -52.05 -24.16 24.02
C ALA A 55 -52.43 -22.67 24.10
N ARG A 56 -52.36 -22.05 25.29
CA ARG A 56 -52.55 -20.59 25.46
C ARG A 56 -51.37 -19.76 24.96
N TRP A 57 -50.15 -20.28 25.03
CA TRP A 57 -48.96 -19.61 24.53
C TRP A 57 -48.92 -19.61 22.99
N ASN A 58 -49.28 -20.73 22.35
CA ASN A 58 -49.34 -20.84 20.89
C ASN A 58 -50.52 -20.07 20.25
N ALA A 59 -51.59 -19.78 20.99
CA ALA A 59 -52.72 -18.97 20.50
C ALA A 59 -52.46 -17.45 20.55
N ASN A 60 -51.43 -17.00 21.29
CA ASN A 60 -51.08 -15.57 21.42
C ASN A 60 -49.96 -15.10 20.48
N HIS A 61 -49.36 -15.98 19.66
CA HIS A 61 -48.18 -15.65 18.83
C HIS A 61 -48.34 -15.93 17.32
N THR A 62 -49.57 -16.10 16.83
CA THR A 62 -49.85 -16.19 15.39
C THR A 62 -50.99 -15.25 14.98
N THR A 63 -50.70 -13.95 14.98
CA THR A 63 -51.36 -12.98 14.11
C THR A 63 -50.44 -11.76 14.00
N PRO A 64 -50.07 -11.27 12.81
CA PRO A 64 -49.43 -9.96 12.72
C PRO A 64 -50.53 -8.93 13.01
N ALA A 65 -50.66 -8.55 14.28
CA ALA A 65 -51.30 -7.31 14.62
C ALA A 65 -50.55 -6.23 13.83
N ARG A 66 -51.26 -5.57 12.91
CA ARG A 66 -50.85 -4.26 12.42
C ARG A 66 -50.70 -3.38 13.66
N HIS A 67 -49.49 -3.31 14.19
CA HIS A 67 -49.07 -2.14 14.93
C HIS A 67 -49.14 -1.01 13.92
N THR A 68 -50.28 -0.35 13.85
CA THR A 68 -50.31 1.08 13.64
C THR A 68 -49.33 1.64 14.66
N MET A 69 -48.09 1.89 14.22
CA MET A 69 -47.25 2.88 14.84
C MET A 69 -48.15 4.11 14.94
N GLN A 70 -48.61 4.41 16.16
CA GLN A 70 -49.00 5.77 16.47
C GLN A 70 -47.77 6.59 16.12
N ASP A 71 -47.91 7.29 15.02
CA ASP A 71 -46.93 8.18 14.45
C ASP A 71 -46.76 9.33 15.43
N ASN A 72 -45.89 9.15 16.42
CA ASN A 72 -45.26 10.28 17.12
C ASN A 72 -44.19 10.88 16.20
N SER A 73 -44.60 11.27 14.99
CA SER A 73 -43.86 12.16 14.08
C SER A 73 -44.01 13.61 14.55
N HIS A 74 -43.74 13.86 15.83
CA HIS A 74 -43.43 15.22 16.27
C HIS A 74 -42.02 15.55 15.76
N HIS A 75 -41.99 16.08 14.53
CA HIS A 75 -40.90 16.79 13.86
C HIS A 75 -39.48 16.31 14.18
N ARG A 76 -39.14 15.08 13.75
CA ARG A 76 -37.71 14.80 13.50
C ARG A 76 -37.24 15.78 12.44
N SER A 77 -36.18 16.51 12.75
CA SER A 77 -35.60 17.42 11.77
C SER A 77 -35.16 16.60 10.55
N PRO A 78 -35.19 17.17 9.33
CA PRO A 78 -34.67 16.50 8.15
C PRO A 78 -33.24 15.96 8.37
N LEU A 79 -32.43 16.67 9.16
CA LEU A 79 -31.10 16.24 9.58
C LEU A 79 -31.13 14.93 10.38
N GLN A 80 -31.98 14.81 11.41
CA GLN A 80 -32.07 13.57 12.21
C GLN A 80 -32.51 12.38 11.36
N SER A 81 -33.45 12.58 10.43
CA SER A 81 -33.88 11.55 9.51
C SER A 81 -32.74 11.11 8.58
N LEU A 82 -31.93 12.05 8.07
CA LEU A 82 -30.74 11.73 7.27
C LEU A 82 -29.70 10.96 8.08
N LEU A 83 -29.40 11.39 9.31
CA LEU A 83 -28.46 10.69 10.20
C LEU A 83 -28.92 9.26 10.52
N ASP A 84 -30.23 9.03 10.66
CA ASP A 84 -30.77 7.69 10.87
C ASP A 84 -30.66 6.81 9.62
N ILE A 85 -30.89 7.38 8.43
CA ILE A 85 -30.65 6.70 7.14
C ILE A 85 -29.17 6.36 6.99
N ASP A 86 -28.25 7.28 7.28
CA ASP A 86 -26.81 7.06 7.16
C ASP A 86 -26.34 5.94 8.10
N ARG A 87 -26.88 5.86 9.32
CA ARG A 87 -26.64 4.74 10.23
C ARG A 87 -27.14 3.41 9.67
N GLU A 88 -28.30 3.39 9.01
CA GLU A 88 -28.83 2.19 8.37
C GLU A 88 -27.99 1.77 7.16
N LEU A 89 -27.57 2.73 6.33
CA LEU A 89 -26.66 2.50 5.21
C LEU A 89 -25.34 1.88 5.70
N ALA A 90 -24.70 2.45 6.74
CA ALA A 90 -23.49 1.90 7.32
C ALA A 90 -23.68 0.44 7.80
N ARG A 91 -24.81 0.12 8.43
CA ARG A 91 -25.14 -1.27 8.84
C ARG A 91 -25.31 -2.20 7.65
N LEU A 92 -25.95 -1.75 6.57
CA LEU A 92 -26.13 -2.53 5.35
C LEU A 92 -24.81 -2.78 4.63
N LEU A 93 -23.94 -1.77 4.55
CA LEU A 93 -22.57 -1.89 4.04
C LEU A 93 -21.78 -2.92 4.85
N ALA A 94 -21.82 -2.82 6.19
CA ALA A 94 -21.15 -3.76 7.06
C ALA A 94 -21.66 -5.21 6.92
N ARG A 95 -22.97 -5.37 6.72
CA ARG A 95 -23.57 -6.68 6.43
C ARG A 95 -23.12 -7.22 5.08
N ARG A 96 -23.10 -6.39 4.03
CA ARG A 96 -22.67 -6.76 2.68
C ARG A 96 -21.23 -7.24 2.68
N ALA A 97 -20.31 -6.48 3.25
CA ALA A 97 -18.89 -6.83 3.29
C ALA A 97 -18.63 -8.11 4.10
N ARG A 98 -19.31 -8.35 5.22
CA ARG A 98 -19.24 -9.65 5.93
C ARG A 98 -19.72 -10.83 5.09
N LEU A 99 -20.81 -10.68 4.34
CA LEU A 99 -21.28 -11.70 3.41
C LEU A 99 -20.29 -11.93 2.26
N LEU A 100 -19.66 -10.87 1.76
CA LEU A 100 -18.64 -10.96 0.72
C LEU A 100 -17.39 -11.70 1.23
N ASN A 101 -16.90 -11.37 2.42
CA ASN A 101 -15.79 -12.08 3.07
C ASN A 101 -16.11 -13.56 3.28
N LYS A 102 -17.35 -13.89 3.69
CA LYS A 102 -17.81 -15.28 3.81
C LYS A 102 -17.86 -16.00 2.45
N ALA A 103 -18.34 -15.32 1.41
CA ALA A 103 -18.47 -15.89 0.07
C ALA A 103 -17.11 -16.15 -0.60
N THR A 104 -16.10 -15.33 -0.29
CA THR A 104 -14.73 -15.43 -0.81
C THR A 104 -13.81 -16.30 0.05
N GLY A 105 -14.29 -16.81 1.19
CA GLY A 105 -13.48 -17.58 2.13
C GLY A 105 -12.36 -16.76 2.79
N GLY A 106 -12.59 -15.45 2.97
CA GLY A 106 -11.64 -14.52 3.60
C GLY A 106 -10.43 -14.15 2.73
N ARG A 107 -10.42 -14.50 1.44
CA ARG A 107 -9.34 -14.13 0.52
C ARG A 107 -9.64 -12.78 -0.13
N LYS A 108 -8.73 -11.81 0.02
CA LYS A 108 -8.73 -10.58 -0.79
C LYS A 108 -8.43 -10.96 -2.25
N GLY A 109 -9.42 -10.81 -3.12
CA GLY A 109 -9.41 -11.29 -4.50
C GLY A 109 -10.65 -12.12 -4.79
N SER A 110 -11.64 -11.49 -5.43
CA SER A 110 -12.87 -12.17 -5.80
C SER A 110 -12.61 -13.21 -6.88
N ASP A 111 -13.30 -14.36 -6.79
CA ASP A 111 -13.53 -15.20 -7.95
C ASP A 111 -14.08 -14.30 -9.08
N PRO A 112 -13.42 -14.24 -10.26
CA PRO A 112 -13.86 -13.39 -11.37
C PRO A 112 -15.31 -13.67 -11.80
N ALA A 113 -15.80 -14.90 -11.63
CA ALA A 113 -17.17 -15.25 -11.92
C ALA A 113 -18.14 -14.62 -10.91
N LEU A 114 -17.84 -14.73 -9.61
CA LEU A 114 -18.62 -14.11 -8.54
C LEU A 114 -18.65 -12.58 -8.69
N GLU A 115 -17.51 -11.95 -8.94
CA GLU A 115 -17.43 -10.50 -9.13
C GLU A 115 -18.30 -10.03 -10.29
N LYS A 116 -18.21 -10.75 -11.42
CA LYS A 116 -19.03 -10.46 -12.60
C LYS A 116 -20.51 -10.57 -12.29
N GLN A 117 -20.94 -11.60 -11.56
CA GLN A 117 -22.35 -11.77 -11.16
C GLN A 117 -22.82 -10.64 -10.24
N LEU A 118 -22.02 -10.31 -9.21
CA LEU A 118 -22.32 -9.22 -8.28
C LEU A 118 -22.43 -7.88 -9.00
N ARG A 119 -21.51 -7.59 -9.93
CA ARG A 119 -21.51 -6.37 -10.72
C ARG A 119 -22.73 -6.27 -11.62
N GLN A 120 -23.08 -7.33 -12.35
CA GLN A 120 -24.26 -7.34 -13.22
C GLN A 120 -25.56 -7.14 -12.42
N ALA A 121 -25.67 -7.78 -11.25
CA ALA A 121 -26.80 -7.58 -10.36
C ALA A 121 -26.85 -6.13 -9.84
N TRP A 122 -25.71 -5.59 -9.41
CA TRP A 122 -25.59 -4.21 -8.95
C TRP A 122 -25.99 -3.20 -10.01
N GLU A 123 -25.44 -3.29 -11.23
CA GLU A 123 -25.75 -2.39 -12.35
C GLU A 123 -27.26 -2.38 -12.67
N LYS A 124 -27.91 -3.54 -12.62
CA LYS A 124 -29.36 -3.67 -12.83
C LYS A 124 -30.18 -2.94 -11.76
N HIS A 125 -29.75 -2.95 -10.51
CA HIS A 125 -30.44 -2.29 -9.40
C HIS A 125 -30.12 -0.79 -9.31
N ALA A 126 -28.85 -0.44 -9.51
CA ALA A 126 -28.35 0.92 -9.41
C ALA A 126 -28.78 1.83 -10.57
N ALA A 127 -29.26 1.27 -11.69
CA ALA A 127 -29.88 2.01 -12.79
C ALA A 127 -31.07 2.89 -12.35
N ARG A 128 -31.69 2.58 -11.19
CA ARG A 128 -32.75 3.41 -10.58
C ARG A 128 -32.20 4.57 -9.73
N LEU A 129 -30.95 4.46 -9.27
CA LEU A 129 -30.29 5.46 -8.43
C LEU A 129 -29.60 6.54 -9.27
N SER A 130 -28.89 6.12 -10.32
CA SER A 130 -28.21 7.02 -11.24
C SER A 130 -28.24 6.46 -12.66
N ARG A 131 -28.37 7.36 -13.64
CA ARG A 131 -28.24 7.03 -15.07
C ARG A 131 -26.80 7.11 -15.56
N ASP A 132 -25.88 7.58 -14.73
CA ASP A 132 -24.45 7.62 -15.06
C ASP A 132 -23.80 6.26 -14.77
N PRO A 133 -23.43 5.48 -15.80
CA PRO A 133 -22.78 4.18 -15.61
C PRO A 133 -21.41 4.30 -14.94
N ARG A 134 -20.71 5.45 -15.07
CA ARG A 134 -19.40 5.65 -14.44
C ARG A 134 -19.56 5.75 -12.93
N PHE A 135 -20.47 6.62 -12.48
CA PHE A 135 -20.80 6.74 -11.06
C PHE A 135 -21.25 5.40 -10.45
N VAL A 136 -22.14 4.68 -11.13
CA VAL A 136 -22.62 3.36 -10.67
C VAL A 136 -21.47 2.36 -10.53
N HIS A 137 -20.51 2.37 -11.46
CA HIS A 137 -19.34 1.51 -11.41
C HIS A 137 -18.36 1.92 -10.29
N GLN A 138 -18.08 3.22 -10.13
CA GLN A 138 -17.23 3.72 -9.05
C GLN A 138 -17.81 3.34 -7.69
N LEU A 139 -19.13 3.50 -7.50
CA LEU A 139 -19.79 3.07 -6.28
C LEU A 139 -19.68 1.55 -6.08
N PHE A 140 -19.83 0.74 -7.14
CA PHE A 140 -19.59 -0.71 -7.03
C PHE A 140 -18.18 -1.02 -6.55
N THR A 141 -17.16 -0.39 -7.14
CA THR A 141 -15.77 -0.56 -6.76
C THR A 141 -15.58 -0.20 -5.29
N LEU A 142 -16.03 0.98 -4.86
CA LEU A 142 -15.96 1.39 -3.45
C LEU A 142 -16.65 0.40 -2.51
N LEU A 143 -17.82 -0.13 -2.89
CA LEU A 143 -18.55 -1.13 -2.10
C LEU A 143 -17.77 -2.45 -1.94
N GLN A 144 -16.91 -2.81 -2.90
CA GLN A 144 -16.06 -4.00 -2.82
C GLN A 144 -14.87 -3.80 -1.88
N GLU A 145 -14.42 -2.56 -1.72
CA GLU A 145 -13.26 -2.20 -0.88
C GLU A 145 -13.65 -1.90 0.57
N VAL A 146 -14.95 -1.90 0.90
CA VAL A 146 -15.41 -1.79 2.28
C VAL A 146 -14.92 -3.02 3.06
N ASP A 147 -13.90 -2.82 3.89
CA ASP A 147 -13.49 -3.79 4.89
C ASP A 147 -14.26 -3.53 6.19
N VAL A 148 -14.79 -4.58 6.80
CA VAL A 148 -15.59 -4.45 8.03
C VAL A 148 -14.74 -4.93 9.17
N ILE A 149 -14.34 -3.97 9.99
CA ILE A 149 -13.86 -4.24 11.33
C ILE A 149 -15.08 -4.80 12.09
N ASP A 150 -15.00 -6.04 12.59
CA ASP A 150 -16.13 -6.63 13.31
C ASP A 150 -16.39 -5.79 14.58
N ARG A 151 -17.64 -5.37 14.81
CA ARG A 151 -18.00 -4.52 15.97
C ARG A 151 -17.61 -5.16 17.31
N ASP A 152 -17.63 -6.49 17.39
CA ASP A 152 -17.16 -7.23 18.57
C ASP A 152 -15.63 -7.12 18.77
N GLU A 153 -14.87 -6.82 17.70
CA GLU A 153 -13.43 -6.48 17.79
C GLU A 153 -13.19 -4.98 18.03
N GLU A 154 -14.06 -4.10 17.54
CA GLU A 154 -13.95 -2.63 17.65
C GLU A 154 -14.29 -2.13 19.08
N ASP A 155 -15.35 -2.67 19.71
CA ASP A 155 -15.68 -2.38 21.11
C ASP A 155 -14.69 -3.06 22.09
N ALA A 156 -13.90 -4.05 21.63
CA ALA A 156 -12.97 -4.82 22.45
C ALA A 156 -11.49 -4.42 22.29
N ARG A 157 -11.09 -3.82 21.17
CA ARG A 157 -9.71 -3.35 20.94
C ARG A 157 -9.64 -1.83 21.05
N PRO A 158 -9.11 -1.27 22.16
CA PRO A 158 -8.80 0.15 22.21
C PRO A 158 -7.86 0.51 21.04
N GLY A 159 -8.01 1.72 20.49
CA GLY A 159 -7.11 2.20 19.44
C GLY A 159 -5.64 2.07 19.85
N PHE A 160 -4.76 1.86 18.87
CA PHE A 160 -3.34 1.64 19.10
C PHE A 160 -2.72 2.84 19.82
N ASN A 161 -2.29 2.61 21.07
CA ASN A 161 -1.83 3.67 21.96
C ASN A 161 -0.44 4.18 21.55
N LEU A 162 -0.32 5.51 21.40
CA LEU A 162 0.92 6.18 21.08
C LEU A 162 1.53 6.72 22.38
N SER A 163 2.52 6.00 22.90
CA SER A 163 3.21 6.34 24.16
C SER A 163 4.73 6.24 24.00
N PRO A 164 5.37 7.20 23.32
CA PRO A 164 6.82 7.20 23.17
C PRO A 164 7.53 7.54 24.49
N SER A 165 8.80 7.17 24.57
CA SER A 165 9.69 7.63 25.65
C SER A 165 9.87 9.16 25.58
N ARG A 166 9.63 9.86 26.69
CA ARG A 166 9.79 11.34 26.81
C ARG A 166 11.26 11.82 26.80
N ARG A 167 12.22 10.91 26.66
CA ARG A 167 13.65 11.24 26.59
C ARG A 167 13.99 11.83 25.22
N ALA A 168 14.93 12.76 25.19
CA ALA A 168 15.51 13.29 23.96
C ALA A 168 16.00 12.15 23.07
N VAL A 169 15.73 12.24 21.77
CA VAL A 169 16.08 11.16 20.84
C VAL A 169 17.57 11.18 20.50
N ASP A 170 18.13 10.00 20.24
CA ASP A 170 19.50 9.78 19.77
C ASP A 170 19.44 8.67 18.72
N VAL A 171 18.93 9.02 17.55
CA VAL A 171 18.71 8.08 16.44
C VAL A 171 19.93 8.11 15.53
N ASN A 172 20.56 6.96 15.33
CA ASN A 172 21.64 6.79 14.36
C ASN A 172 21.41 5.49 13.59
N ILE A 173 20.82 5.60 12.40
CA ILE A 173 20.41 4.46 11.59
C ILE A 173 20.83 4.63 10.13
N ASP A 174 20.87 3.52 9.40
CA ASP A 174 20.98 3.56 7.95
C ASP A 174 19.65 4.04 7.36
N ALA A 175 19.73 5.03 6.48
CA ALA A 175 18.55 5.58 5.84
C ALA A 175 17.96 4.54 4.86
N PRO A 176 16.62 4.36 4.83
CA PRO A 176 16.01 3.52 3.81
C PRO A 176 16.34 4.06 2.41
N ALA A 177 16.65 3.16 1.47
CA ALA A 177 16.93 3.52 0.09
C ALA A 177 15.65 3.99 -0.62
N SER A 178 15.83 4.87 -1.61
CA SER A 178 14.69 5.43 -2.33
C SER A 178 13.87 4.35 -3.03
N ILE A 179 12.57 4.30 -2.75
CA ILE A 179 11.66 3.31 -3.33
C ILE A 179 11.49 3.54 -4.83
N ARG A 180 11.51 4.80 -5.27
CA ARG A 180 11.44 5.14 -6.69
C ARG A 180 12.68 4.64 -7.42
N GLN A 181 13.88 4.95 -6.92
CA GLN A 181 15.13 4.46 -7.54
C GLN A 181 15.23 2.94 -7.49
N THR A 182 14.81 2.31 -6.39
CA THR A 182 14.75 0.84 -6.27
C THR A 182 13.94 0.22 -7.40
N ARG A 183 12.73 0.73 -7.65
CA ARG A 183 11.86 0.23 -8.72
C ARG A 183 12.40 0.52 -10.12
N LEU A 184 13.01 1.69 -10.33
CA LEU A 184 13.66 2.00 -11.62
C LEU A 184 14.84 1.06 -11.90
N TRP A 185 15.73 0.83 -10.93
CA TRP A 185 16.85 -0.12 -11.07
C TRP A 185 16.36 -1.55 -11.31
N LEU A 186 15.31 -2.00 -10.61
CA LEU A 186 14.73 -3.33 -10.85
C LEU A 186 14.11 -3.45 -12.23
N ALA A 187 13.36 -2.44 -12.67
CA ALA A 187 12.77 -2.40 -14.01
C ALA A 187 13.87 -2.52 -15.07
N LEU A 188 14.93 -1.72 -14.93
CA LEU A 188 16.09 -1.71 -15.83
C LEU A 188 16.82 -3.05 -15.83
N ALA A 189 17.16 -3.59 -14.66
CA ALA A 189 17.91 -4.84 -14.52
C ALA A 189 17.14 -6.05 -15.06
N THR A 190 15.84 -6.13 -14.77
CA THR A 190 15.00 -7.26 -15.21
C THR A 190 14.71 -7.20 -16.71
N ALA A 191 14.48 -6.01 -17.27
CA ALA A 191 14.36 -5.83 -18.72
C ALA A 191 15.68 -6.17 -19.45
N ALA A 192 16.83 -5.85 -18.84
CA ALA A 192 18.16 -6.24 -19.33
C ALA A 192 18.54 -7.70 -19.01
N ALA A 193 17.66 -8.49 -18.36
CA ALA A 193 17.95 -9.83 -17.87
C ALA A 193 19.28 -9.95 -17.10
N SER A 194 19.62 -8.92 -16.33
CA SER A 194 20.89 -8.77 -15.62
C SER A 194 20.72 -8.97 -14.10
N GLU A 195 21.79 -9.37 -13.44
CA GLU A 195 21.82 -9.51 -11.98
C GLU A 195 21.98 -8.14 -11.32
N VAL A 196 21.22 -7.90 -10.25
CA VAL A 196 21.38 -6.71 -9.39
C VAL A 196 21.00 -7.05 -7.95
N THR A 197 21.72 -6.47 -7.00
CA THR A 197 21.41 -6.46 -5.57
C THR A 197 21.21 -5.02 -5.11
N ILE A 198 20.01 -4.69 -4.66
CA ILE A 198 19.67 -3.38 -4.11
C ILE A 198 19.63 -3.47 -2.59
N ARG A 199 20.47 -2.70 -1.92
CA ARG A 199 20.60 -2.69 -0.45
C ARG A 199 19.63 -1.72 0.20
N GLY A 200 19.13 -2.08 1.38
CA GLY A 200 18.33 -1.19 2.23
C GLY A 200 17.00 -0.75 1.60
N ALA A 201 16.40 -1.57 0.74
CA ALA A 201 15.16 -1.24 0.05
C ALA A 201 13.96 -1.21 1.01
N LEU A 202 13.04 -0.27 0.78
CA LEU A 202 11.73 -0.26 1.44
C LEU A 202 10.84 -1.35 0.84
N ILE A 203 10.71 -2.49 1.55
CA ILE A 203 9.84 -3.62 1.16
C ILE A 203 8.40 -3.37 1.64
N ASN A 204 7.78 -2.29 1.14
CA ASN A 204 6.38 -1.96 1.39
C ASN A 204 5.45 -2.54 0.29
N ASP A 205 4.15 -2.28 0.40
CA ASP A 205 3.14 -2.86 -0.50
C ASP A 205 3.39 -2.53 -2.00
N PRO A 206 3.65 -1.27 -2.40
CA PRO A 206 4.02 -0.96 -3.79
C PRO A 206 5.24 -1.75 -4.30
N MET A 207 6.25 -1.93 -3.44
CA MET A 207 7.46 -2.65 -3.79
C MET A 207 7.20 -4.16 -3.95
N ILE A 208 6.44 -4.75 -3.02
CA ILE A 208 6.03 -6.16 -3.06
C ILE A 208 5.19 -6.45 -4.30
N ASP A 209 4.23 -5.59 -4.61
CA ASP A 209 3.36 -5.75 -5.78
C ASP A 209 4.15 -5.61 -7.08
N PHE A 210 5.13 -4.70 -7.14
CA PHE A 210 6.01 -4.58 -8.30
C PHE A 210 6.84 -5.84 -8.53
N VAL A 211 7.45 -6.39 -7.47
CA VAL A 211 8.21 -7.65 -7.55
C VAL A 211 7.33 -8.79 -8.04
N LYS A 212 6.12 -8.92 -7.50
CA LYS A 212 5.16 -9.94 -7.94
C LYS A 212 4.79 -9.76 -9.41
N ALA A 213 4.59 -8.52 -9.86
CA ALA A 213 4.26 -8.23 -11.25
C ALA A 213 5.41 -8.60 -12.20
N LEU A 214 6.64 -8.20 -11.88
CA LEU A 214 7.82 -8.56 -12.67
C LEU A 214 8.07 -10.08 -12.70
N ASN A 215 7.87 -10.77 -11.57
CA ASN A 215 7.96 -12.23 -11.50
C ASN A 215 6.86 -12.93 -12.33
N GLN A 216 5.63 -12.41 -12.33
CA GLN A 216 4.56 -12.88 -13.24
C GLN A 216 4.96 -12.68 -14.71
N SER A 217 5.69 -11.60 -15.00
CA SER A 217 6.27 -11.32 -16.31
C SER A 217 7.55 -12.10 -16.62
N GLY A 218 8.03 -13.00 -15.76
CA GLY A 218 9.14 -13.91 -16.08
C GLY A 218 10.48 -13.57 -15.41
N ALA A 219 10.57 -12.46 -14.67
CA ALA A 219 11.74 -12.18 -13.84
C ALA A 219 11.88 -13.19 -12.70
N SER A 220 13.06 -13.21 -12.06
CA SER A 220 13.28 -13.92 -10.80
C SER A 220 13.87 -12.96 -9.78
N ILE A 221 12.99 -12.44 -8.93
CA ILE A 221 13.32 -11.47 -7.88
C ILE A 221 12.92 -12.03 -6.52
N SER A 222 13.81 -11.87 -5.54
CA SER A 222 13.61 -12.23 -4.14
C SER A 222 14.18 -11.16 -3.22
N TRP A 223 13.81 -11.16 -1.94
CA TRP A 223 14.43 -10.32 -0.92
C TRP A 223 14.81 -11.13 0.31
N ASP A 224 15.79 -10.64 1.06
CA ASP A 224 16.28 -11.29 2.28
C ASP A 224 15.74 -10.63 3.57
N GLU A 225 16.08 -11.21 4.73
CA GLU A 225 15.70 -10.67 6.05
C GLU A 225 16.38 -9.33 6.37
N ALA A 226 17.45 -8.97 5.67
CA ALA A 226 18.16 -7.70 5.83
C ALA A 226 17.55 -6.58 4.96
N GLY A 227 16.49 -6.87 4.19
CA GLY A 227 15.82 -5.89 3.33
C GLY A 227 16.58 -5.64 2.02
N ASN A 228 17.48 -6.53 1.61
CA ASN A 228 18.11 -6.47 0.30
C ASN A 228 17.21 -7.14 -0.75
N VAL A 229 17.10 -6.55 -1.93
CA VAL A 229 16.35 -7.11 -3.07
C VAL A 229 17.34 -7.62 -4.11
N HIS A 230 17.14 -8.83 -4.59
CA HIS A 230 18.00 -9.51 -5.56
C HIS A 230 17.19 -9.86 -6.80
N ALA A 231 17.65 -9.42 -7.97
CA ALA A 231 17.17 -9.92 -9.26
C ALA A 231 18.23 -10.82 -9.89
N LYS A 232 17.83 -11.97 -10.44
CA LYS A 232 18.75 -12.90 -11.10
C LYS A 232 18.93 -12.58 -12.58
N ALA A 233 20.15 -12.79 -13.07
CA ALA A 233 20.44 -12.73 -14.51
C ALA A 233 19.77 -13.88 -15.29
N GLY A 234 19.62 -13.69 -16.59
CA GLY A 234 19.14 -14.72 -17.53
C GLY A 234 17.64 -15.02 -17.45
N CYS A 235 16.87 -14.18 -16.75
CA CYS A 235 15.41 -14.26 -16.67
C CYS A 235 14.75 -13.08 -17.39
N PRO A 236 14.68 -13.09 -18.73
CA PRO A 236 14.09 -11.98 -19.49
C PRO A 236 12.60 -11.85 -19.22
N LEU A 237 12.11 -10.62 -19.29
CA LEU A 237 10.68 -10.35 -19.24
C LEU A 237 9.99 -10.87 -20.51
N ASP A 238 8.80 -11.41 -20.33
CA ASP A 238 7.88 -11.83 -21.37
C ASP A 238 6.46 -11.40 -20.96
N PHE A 239 5.77 -10.72 -21.86
CA PHE A 239 4.45 -10.16 -21.65
C PHE A 239 3.37 -10.82 -22.52
N SER A 240 3.74 -11.86 -23.28
CA SER A 240 2.86 -12.51 -24.25
C SER A 240 1.82 -13.39 -23.56
N ASP A 241 0.55 -13.11 -23.81
CA ASP A 241 -0.61 -13.86 -23.29
C ASP A 241 -0.66 -14.00 -21.77
N LYS A 242 -0.10 -13.02 -21.05
CA LYS A 242 -0.07 -13.00 -19.59
C LYS A 242 -1.19 -12.18 -18.97
N VAL A 243 -1.54 -12.53 -17.74
CA VAL A 243 -2.40 -11.74 -16.86
C VAL A 243 -1.57 -11.33 -15.66
N VAL A 244 -1.33 -10.03 -15.51
CA VAL A 244 -0.48 -9.48 -14.44
C VAL A 244 -1.30 -8.62 -13.50
N TYR A 245 -1.21 -8.93 -12.20
CA TYR A 245 -1.71 -8.06 -11.13
C TYR A 245 -0.60 -7.11 -10.69
N ILE A 246 -0.85 -5.80 -10.78
CA ILE A 246 0.16 -4.75 -10.58
C ILE A 246 0.13 -4.07 -9.20
N GLY A 247 -0.89 -4.35 -8.39
CA GLY A 247 -1.14 -3.63 -7.14
C GLY A 247 -1.95 -2.35 -7.36
N GLU A 248 -1.62 -1.33 -6.56
CA GLU A 248 -2.34 -0.04 -6.54
C GLU A 248 -1.51 1.15 -7.00
N ASP A 249 -0.21 0.95 -7.25
CA ASP A 249 0.73 2.02 -7.55
C ASP A 249 0.82 2.31 -9.06
N ALA A 250 0.74 3.60 -9.42
CA ALA A 250 0.73 4.04 -10.80
C ALA A 250 2.09 3.90 -11.50
N LEU A 251 3.21 4.13 -10.79
CA LEU A 251 4.54 3.97 -11.36
C LEU A 251 4.80 2.52 -11.76
N ASN A 252 4.37 1.55 -10.93
CA ASN A 252 4.44 0.13 -11.25
C ASN A 252 3.70 -0.18 -12.57
N LEU A 253 2.48 0.35 -12.72
CA LEU A 253 1.66 0.20 -13.93
C LEU A 253 2.37 0.77 -15.16
N TYR A 254 2.86 2.00 -15.08
CA TYR A 254 3.51 2.63 -16.22
C TYR A 254 4.82 1.96 -16.60
N LEU A 255 5.65 1.54 -15.63
CA LEU A 255 6.87 0.78 -15.89
C LEU A 255 6.54 -0.53 -16.63
N LEU A 256 5.53 -1.28 -16.18
CA LEU A 256 5.12 -2.51 -16.84
C LEU A 256 4.65 -2.25 -18.28
N ILE A 257 3.82 -1.22 -18.50
CA ILE A 257 3.29 -0.88 -19.83
C ILE A 257 4.41 -0.47 -20.77
N PHE A 258 5.27 0.49 -20.40
CA PHE A 258 6.30 0.99 -21.31
C PHE A 258 7.41 -0.04 -21.59
N LEU A 259 7.71 -0.94 -20.65
CA LEU A 259 8.55 -2.10 -20.93
C LEU A 259 7.88 -3.07 -21.91
N ALA A 260 6.58 -3.33 -21.75
CA ALA A 260 5.84 -4.28 -22.58
C ALA A 260 5.64 -3.83 -24.03
N ILE A 261 5.58 -2.52 -24.30
CA ILE A 261 5.40 -2.03 -25.68
C ILE A 261 6.67 -2.15 -26.54
N GLY A 262 7.85 -2.35 -25.93
CA GLY A 262 9.12 -2.55 -26.64
C GLY A 262 9.20 -3.84 -27.47
N ALA A 263 8.22 -4.73 -27.31
CA ALA A 263 8.09 -5.95 -28.08
C ALA A 263 6.63 -6.17 -28.49
N GLN A 264 6.40 -7.13 -29.39
CA GLN A 264 5.05 -7.60 -29.64
C GLN A 264 4.50 -8.24 -28.37
N SER A 265 3.40 -7.71 -27.85
CA SER A 265 2.85 -8.15 -26.57
C SER A 265 1.33 -8.15 -26.55
N HIS A 266 0.76 -9.10 -25.80
CA HIS A 266 -0.66 -9.24 -25.52
C HIS A 266 -0.85 -9.45 -24.02
N LEU A 267 -0.98 -8.35 -23.29
CA LEU A 267 -0.93 -8.36 -21.83
C LEU A 267 -2.27 -7.91 -21.25
N LYS A 268 -2.83 -8.67 -20.31
CA LYS A 268 -3.96 -8.24 -19.49
C LYS A 268 -3.44 -7.75 -18.14
N ILE A 269 -3.77 -6.52 -17.77
CA ILE A 269 -3.32 -5.91 -16.52
C ILE A 269 -4.53 -5.72 -15.60
N THR A 270 -4.39 -6.19 -14.37
CA THR A 270 -5.35 -6.00 -13.27
C THR A 270 -4.66 -5.34 -12.08
N GLY A 271 -5.42 -4.81 -11.13
CA GLY A 271 -4.87 -4.11 -9.97
C GLY A 271 -5.93 -3.89 -8.89
N GLY A 272 -5.53 -3.19 -7.83
CA GLY A 272 -6.39 -2.87 -6.69
C GLY A 272 -7.25 -1.63 -6.90
N ALA A 273 -7.81 -1.12 -5.81
CA ALA A 273 -8.85 -0.10 -5.80
C ALA A 273 -8.43 1.19 -6.50
N ALA A 274 -7.26 1.73 -6.13
CA ALA A 274 -6.78 3.00 -6.64
C ALA A 274 -6.68 3.00 -8.17
N LEU A 275 -6.10 1.96 -8.77
CA LEU A 275 -5.93 1.86 -10.22
C LEU A 275 -7.22 1.49 -10.97
N LYS A 276 -8.19 0.84 -10.32
CA LYS A 276 -9.54 0.66 -10.90
C LYS A 276 -10.27 2.01 -11.04
N LEU A 277 -10.03 2.92 -10.10
CA LEU A 277 -10.64 4.26 -10.05
C LEU A 277 -9.84 5.32 -10.82
N ALA A 278 -8.57 5.05 -11.14
CA ALA A 278 -7.69 5.96 -11.88
C ALA A 278 -8.22 6.32 -13.28
N ASP A 279 -7.78 7.47 -13.79
CA ASP A 279 -8.05 7.89 -15.16
C ASP A 279 -6.83 7.61 -16.06
N LEU A 280 -6.90 6.54 -16.86
CA LEU A 280 -5.84 6.19 -17.82
C LEU A 280 -6.07 6.80 -19.20
N SER A 281 -6.95 7.79 -19.34
CA SER A 281 -7.32 8.36 -20.63
C SER A 281 -6.10 8.95 -21.35
N ALA A 282 -5.30 9.79 -20.68
CA ALA A 282 -4.10 10.40 -21.27
C ALA A 282 -3.17 9.33 -21.87
N LEU A 283 -2.88 8.27 -21.10
CA LEU A 283 -2.08 7.14 -21.56
C LEU A 283 -2.73 6.43 -22.76
N SER A 284 -4.04 6.16 -22.72
CA SER A 284 -4.74 5.45 -23.79
C SER A 284 -4.77 6.21 -25.12
N HIS A 285 -4.74 7.55 -25.09
CA HIS A 285 -4.63 8.39 -26.29
C HIS A 285 -3.20 8.49 -26.80
N PHE A 286 -2.20 8.36 -25.92
CA PHE A 286 -0.79 8.44 -26.26
C PHE A 286 -0.24 7.16 -26.89
N LEU A 287 -0.59 5.99 -26.32
CA LEU A 287 -0.06 4.68 -26.74
C LEU A 287 -0.23 4.34 -28.24
N PRO A 288 -1.31 4.74 -28.94
CA PRO A 288 -1.43 4.54 -30.38
C PRO A 288 -0.29 5.17 -31.19
N GLY A 289 0.23 6.32 -30.75
CA GLY A 289 1.41 6.95 -31.36
C GLY A 289 2.69 6.15 -31.18
N LEU A 290 2.71 5.22 -30.23
CA LEU A 290 3.82 4.30 -29.94
C LEU A 290 3.55 2.87 -30.48
N GLY A 291 2.59 2.71 -31.40
CA GLY A 291 2.30 1.41 -31.99
C GLY A 291 1.63 0.41 -31.02
N ALA A 292 1.01 0.91 -29.96
CA ALA A 292 0.34 0.11 -28.94
C ALA A 292 -1.11 0.59 -28.67
N ARG A 293 -1.94 -0.30 -28.13
CA ARG A 293 -3.34 -0.01 -27.80
C ARG A 293 -3.66 -0.49 -26.40
N LEU A 294 -4.26 0.38 -25.61
CA LEU A 294 -4.80 0.06 -24.29
C LEU A 294 -6.33 0.08 -24.33
N THR A 295 -6.97 -1.04 -23.98
CA THR A 295 -8.43 -1.17 -24.01
C THR A 295 -8.94 -1.61 -22.63
N ASN A 296 -9.86 -0.86 -22.04
CA ASN A 296 -10.50 -1.26 -20.79
C ASN A 296 -11.33 -2.54 -20.99
N VAL A 297 -11.16 -3.51 -20.10
CA VAL A 297 -11.91 -4.77 -20.14
C VAL A 297 -13.36 -4.54 -19.68
N VAL A 298 -13.59 -3.57 -18.80
CA VAL A 298 -14.92 -3.10 -18.42
C VAL A 298 -15.30 -1.92 -19.30
N PRO A 299 -16.40 -1.99 -20.08
CA PRO A 299 -16.80 -0.88 -20.93
C PRO A 299 -17.10 0.39 -20.13
N LYS A 300 -16.75 1.56 -20.70
CA LYS A 300 -17.01 2.91 -20.15
C LYS A 300 -16.27 3.25 -18.85
N THR A 301 -15.35 2.40 -18.40
CA THR A 301 -14.40 2.75 -17.33
C THR A 301 -13.14 3.36 -17.93
N LYS A 302 -12.35 4.03 -17.08
CA LYS A 302 -11.08 4.66 -17.46
C LYS A 302 -9.88 3.99 -16.79
N GLY A 303 -10.07 3.32 -15.67
CA GLY A 303 -9.02 2.60 -14.94
C GLY A 303 -8.91 1.12 -15.31
N LEU A 304 -8.16 0.38 -14.49
CA LEU A 304 -8.02 -1.07 -14.59
C LEU A 304 -9.37 -1.81 -14.39
N PRO A 305 -9.51 -3.05 -14.90
CA PRO A 305 -8.54 -3.81 -15.68
C PRO A 305 -8.50 -3.40 -17.17
N VAL A 306 -7.32 -3.53 -17.77
CA VAL A 306 -7.05 -3.18 -19.18
C VAL A 306 -6.37 -4.32 -19.93
N ARG A 307 -6.48 -4.31 -21.25
CA ARG A 307 -5.72 -5.15 -22.18
C ARG A 307 -4.79 -4.25 -23.00
N LEU A 308 -3.50 -4.56 -22.97
CA LEU A 308 -2.45 -3.96 -23.78
C LEU A 308 -2.17 -4.88 -24.97
N GLU A 309 -2.16 -4.29 -26.16
CA GLU A 309 -1.72 -4.93 -27.40
C GLU A 309 -0.65 -4.04 -28.04
N SER A 310 0.56 -4.56 -28.25
CA SER A 310 1.66 -3.83 -28.87
C SER A 310 2.18 -4.55 -30.11
N SER A 311 2.55 -3.77 -31.13
CA SER A 311 3.27 -4.28 -32.30
C SER A 311 4.77 -4.48 -32.05
N GLY A 312 5.34 -3.81 -31.06
CA GLY A 312 6.79 -3.72 -30.86
C GLY A 312 7.51 -2.81 -31.85
N ILE A 313 6.79 -2.15 -32.76
CA ILE A 313 7.34 -1.21 -33.74
C ILE A 313 7.10 0.20 -33.21
N LEU A 314 8.19 0.82 -32.74
CA LEU A 314 8.17 2.13 -32.10
C LEU A 314 8.73 3.20 -33.03
N PRO A 315 8.25 4.45 -32.96
CA PRO A 315 8.80 5.56 -33.71
C PRO A 315 10.13 6.06 -33.12
N ASP A 316 10.99 6.63 -33.97
CA ASP A 316 12.26 7.24 -33.57
C ASP A 316 12.10 8.70 -33.09
N ASP A 317 10.97 9.36 -33.36
CA ASP A 317 10.62 10.70 -32.87
C ASP A 317 9.23 10.66 -32.22
N VAL A 318 9.15 11.07 -30.96
CA VAL A 318 7.94 11.03 -30.13
C VAL A 318 7.74 12.39 -29.50
N THR A 319 6.54 12.95 -29.69
CA THR A 319 6.10 14.11 -28.91
C THR A 319 5.30 13.63 -27.70
N VAL A 320 5.77 13.98 -26.51
CA VAL A 320 5.13 13.59 -25.25
C VAL A 320 4.04 14.61 -24.90
N PRO A 321 2.81 14.17 -24.58
CA PRO A 321 1.72 15.09 -24.29
C PRO A 321 1.88 15.73 -22.90
N ASP A 322 1.41 16.98 -22.77
CA ASP A 322 1.51 17.79 -21.56
C ASP A 322 0.77 17.20 -20.35
N ASP A 323 -0.27 16.38 -20.60
CA ASP A 323 -1.09 15.73 -19.59
C ASP A 323 -0.61 14.33 -19.22
N LEU A 324 0.56 13.89 -19.73
CA LEU A 324 1.16 12.62 -19.33
C LEU A 324 1.61 12.70 -17.85
N PRO A 325 1.17 11.77 -16.97
CA PRO A 325 1.59 11.78 -15.57
C PRO A 325 3.11 11.67 -15.39
N ALA A 326 3.64 12.26 -14.33
CA ALA A 326 5.08 12.26 -14.03
C ALA A 326 5.67 10.84 -13.94
N GLU A 327 4.93 9.91 -13.32
CA GLU A 327 5.30 8.51 -13.20
C GLU A 327 5.35 7.82 -14.57
N ALA A 328 4.43 8.17 -15.47
CA ALA A 328 4.40 7.67 -16.82
C ALA A 328 5.57 8.21 -17.66
N LEU A 329 5.91 9.49 -17.50
CA LEU A 329 7.08 10.08 -18.14
C LEU A 329 8.39 9.42 -17.66
N CYS A 330 8.55 9.20 -16.35
CA CYS A 330 9.71 8.46 -15.81
C CYS A 330 9.82 7.05 -16.41
N ALA A 331 8.70 6.33 -16.48
CA ALA A 331 8.65 4.99 -17.05
C ALA A 331 8.95 4.96 -18.55
N LEU A 332 8.44 5.94 -19.32
CA LEU A 332 8.72 6.12 -20.74
C LEU A 332 10.22 6.35 -20.98
N LEU A 333 10.82 7.31 -20.26
CA LEU A 333 12.24 7.64 -20.36
C LEU A 333 13.12 6.42 -20.06
N LEU A 334 12.76 5.63 -19.05
CA LEU A 334 13.48 4.41 -18.71
C LEU A 334 13.32 3.35 -19.80
N ALA A 335 12.10 3.07 -20.26
CA ALA A 335 11.86 2.02 -21.25
C ALA A 335 12.48 2.32 -22.62
N ALA A 336 12.58 3.61 -22.98
CA ALA A 336 13.20 4.06 -24.23
C ALA A 336 14.66 3.59 -24.40
N SER A 337 15.36 3.23 -23.32
CA SER A 337 16.72 2.64 -23.43
C SER A 337 16.75 1.28 -24.11
N PHE A 338 15.61 0.59 -24.19
CA PHE A 338 15.47 -0.73 -24.82
C PHE A 338 14.89 -0.65 -26.24
N TRP A 339 14.52 0.53 -26.71
CA TRP A 339 13.89 0.69 -28.02
C TRP A 339 14.95 0.69 -29.12
N PRO A 340 14.72 0.02 -30.25
CA PRO A 340 15.72 -0.07 -31.31
C PRO A 340 16.20 1.30 -31.79
N GLY A 341 17.52 1.48 -31.94
CA GLY A 341 18.10 2.70 -32.48
C GLY A 341 18.14 3.86 -31.49
N THR A 342 18.04 5.09 -32.01
CA THR A 342 18.03 6.32 -31.21
C THR A 342 16.65 6.95 -31.25
N VAL A 343 16.06 7.12 -30.08
CA VAL A 343 14.74 7.73 -29.91
C VAL A 343 14.93 9.18 -29.48
N THR A 344 14.20 10.08 -30.13
CA THR A 344 14.09 11.50 -29.79
C THR A 344 12.73 11.74 -29.15
N LEU A 345 12.72 12.09 -27.87
CA LEU A 345 11.54 12.44 -27.09
C LEU A 345 11.46 13.97 -26.95
N ARG A 346 10.37 14.58 -27.38
CA ARG A 346 10.08 16.01 -27.18
C ARG A 346 9.17 16.14 -25.98
N LEU A 347 9.69 16.72 -24.90
CA LEU A 347 9.01 16.82 -23.63
C LEU A 347 8.33 18.19 -23.47
N PRO A 348 7.22 18.27 -22.71
CA PRO A 348 6.68 19.55 -22.26
C PRO A 348 7.73 20.32 -21.44
N ALA A 349 7.88 21.62 -21.68
CA ALA A 349 8.78 22.49 -20.92
C ALA A 349 8.20 22.83 -19.53
N THR A 350 8.13 21.82 -18.65
CA THR A 350 7.51 21.91 -17.32
C THR A 350 8.49 21.50 -16.21
N PRO A 351 8.30 21.99 -14.96
CA PRO A 351 9.08 21.54 -13.81
C PRO A 351 8.99 20.01 -13.58
N VAL A 352 7.85 19.41 -13.93
CA VAL A 352 7.65 17.95 -13.88
C VAL A 352 8.63 17.25 -14.80
N SER A 353 8.74 17.67 -16.07
CA SER A 353 9.68 17.08 -17.03
C SER A 353 11.13 17.19 -16.56
N ALA A 354 11.52 18.35 -16.01
CA ALA A 354 12.87 18.54 -15.44
C ALA A 354 13.14 17.58 -14.27
N SER A 355 12.15 17.37 -13.39
CA SER A 355 12.25 16.43 -12.27
C SER A 355 12.37 14.98 -12.75
N CYS A 356 11.57 14.57 -13.73
CA CYS A 356 11.65 13.24 -14.33
C CYS A 356 13.02 12.97 -14.97
N LEU A 357 13.59 13.96 -15.66
CA LEU A 357 14.93 13.85 -16.25
C LEU A 357 16.03 13.74 -15.19
N ALA A 358 15.96 14.56 -14.15
CA ALA A 358 16.89 14.48 -13.02
C ALA A 358 16.83 13.13 -12.30
N ALA A 359 15.66 12.47 -12.31
CA ALA A 359 15.50 11.14 -11.73
C ALA A 359 16.02 10.00 -12.63
N VAL A 360 15.83 10.06 -13.95
CA VAL A 360 16.07 8.92 -14.85
C VAL A 360 17.43 8.99 -15.56
N LEU A 361 17.88 10.17 -15.99
CA LEU A 361 19.12 10.28 -16.79
C LEU A 361 20.38 9.79 -16.05
N PRO A 362 20.61 10.13 -14.76
CA PRO A 362 21.79 9.62 -14.04
C PRO A 362 21.81 8.09 -13.96
N LEU A 363 20.64 7.48 -13.78
CA LEU A 363 20.41 6.05 -13.76
C LEU A 363 20.80 5.39 -15.10
N LEU A 364 20.38 5.99 -16.21
CA LEU A 364 20.74 5.52 -17.56
C LEU A 364 22.25 5.67 -17.81
N HIS A 365 22.85 6.78 -17.39
CA HIS A 365 24.30 7.00 -17.53
C HIS A 365 25.12 5.99 -16.75
N GLU A 366 24.73 5.70 -15.51
CA GLU A 366 25.37 4.69 -14.66
C GLU A 366 25.24 3.28 -15.27
N ALA A 367 24.14 2.99 -15.95
CA ALA A 367 23.94 1.75 -16.72
C ALA A 367 24.67 1.72 -18.08
N GLY A 368 25.45 2.76 -18.42
CA GLY A 368 26.20 2.86 -19.68
C GLY A 368 25.36 3.26 -20.90
N ILE A 369 24.13 3.73 -20.71
CA ILE A 369 23.24 4.16 -21.80
C ILE A 369 23.53 5.62 -22.16
N LYS A 370 23.68 5.87 -23.46
CA LYS A 370 23.85 7.22 -24.00
C LYS A 370 22.51 7.93 -24.02
N ALA A 371 22.30 8.83 -23.06
CA ALA A 371 21.13 9.69 -22.99
C ALA A 371 21.56 11.17 -22.86
N THR A 372 20.99 12.06 -23.67
CA THR A 372 21.31 13.49 -23.63
C THR A 372 20.03 14.31 -23.66
N ALA A 373 19.94 15.32 -22.79
CA ALA A 373 18.88 16.32 -22.83
C ALA A 373 19.44 17.65 -23.36
N ASP A 374 18.71 18.25 -24.30
CA ASP A 374 18.99 19.57 -24.88
C ASP A 374 17.67 20.35 -24.91
N GLY A 375 17.50 21.25 -23.93
CA GLY A 375 16.23 21.94 -23.71
C GLY A 375 15.09 20.97 -23.41
N ASP A 376 14.08 20.98 -24.28
CA ASP A 376 12.89 20.14 -24.22
C ASP A 376 13.07 18.79 -24.94
N THR A 377 14.23 18.57 -25.57
CA THR A 377 14.46 17.42 -26.44
C THR A 377 15.44 16.45 -25.78
N VAL A 378 15.03 15.20 -25.65
CA VAL A 378 15.83 14.13 -25.03
C VAL A 378 16.11 13.07 -26.07
N ARG A 379 17.39 12.70 -26.22
CA ARG A 379 17.82 11.62 -27.11
C ARG A 379 18.35 10.47 -26.30
N ILE A 380 17.78 9.29 -26.50
CA ILE A 380 18.18 8.04 -25.83
C ILE A 380 18.57 7.05 -26.92
N THR A 381 19.82 6.60 -26.89
CA THR A 381 20.33 5.61 -27.85
C THR A 381 20.42 4.26 -27.15
N SER A 382 19.70 3.26 -27.68
CA SER A 382 19.87 1.87 -27.24
C SER A 382 21.31 1.40 -27.48
N GLY A 383 21.80 0.57 -26.56
CA GLY A 383 23.17 0.10 -26.61
C GLY A 383 23.41 -1.01 -25.60
N THR A 384 24.66 -1.48 -25.53
CA THR A 384 25.07 -2.44 -24.51
C THR A 384 24.96 -1.81 -23.14
N MET A 385 24.03 -2.31 -22.33
CA MET A 385 23.80 -1.87 -20.96
C MET A 385 24.70 -2.67 -20.01
N THR A 386 25.28 -1.99 -19.02
CA THR A 386 26.02 -2.62 -17.93
C THR A 386 25.36 -2.25 -16.62
N ILE A 387 24.55 -3.16 -16.07
CA ILE A 387 23.91 -2.95 -14.78
C ILE A 387 24.96 -3.14 -13.68
N PRO A 388 25.17 -2.14 -12.78
CA PRO A 388 26.01 -2.33 -11.61
C PRO A 388 25.46 -3.47 -10.74
N ALA A 389 26.34 -4.33 -10.23
CA ALA A 389 25.92 -5.43 -9.36
C ALA A 389 25.23 -4.92 -8.07
N GLU A 390 25.69 -3.77 -7.57
CA GLU A 390 25.13 -3.07 -6.40
C GLU A 390 25.10 -1.56 -6.69
N PRO A 391 24.02 -1.04 -7.33
CA PRO A 391 23.93 0.39 -7.61
C PRO A 391 23.83 1.20 -6.33
N ALA A 392 24.43 2.40 -6.35
CA ALA A 392 24.36 3.32 -5.22
C ALA A 392 23.02 4.08 -5.25
N LEU A 393 22.17 3.88 -4.24
CA LEU A 393 20.89 4.57 -4.13
C LEU A 393 20.98 5.74 -3.15
N ALA A 394 20.27 6.81 -3.47
CA ALA A 394 19.96 7.86 -2.51
C ALA A 394 18.95 7.35 -1.49
N MET A 395 18.94 7.97 -0.31
CA MET A 395 17.91 7.70 0.69
C MET A 395 16.53 8.18 0.24
N GLU A 396 15.47 7.54 0.75
CA GLU A 396 14.09 7.93 0.46
C GLU A 396 13.79 9.31 1.09
N PRO A 397 13.67 10.37 0.27
CA PRO A 397 13.65 11.75 0.77
C PRO A 397 12.47 12.02 1.70
N LEU A 398 11.28 11.50 1.38
CA LEU A 398 10.09 11.71 2.20
C LEU A 398 10.28 11.12 3.60
N VAL A 399 10.59 9.82 3.69
CA VAL A 399 10.78 9.14 4.97
C VAL A 399 11.94 9.75 5.76
N ALA A 400 13.07 10.01 5.11
CA ALA A 400 14.22 10.65 5.75
C ALA A 400 13.87 12.03 6.33
N THR A 401 13.09 12.83 5.62
CA THR A 401 12.65 14.15 6.09
C THR A 401 11.78 14.05 7.34
N TYR A 402 10.84 13.10 7.37
CA TYR A 402 10.04 12.86 8.58
C TYR A 402 10.91 12.47 9.77
N LEU A 403 11.86 11.56 9.59
CA LEU A 403 12.77 11.15 10.65
C LEU A 403 13.65 12.30 11.15
N LEU A 404 14.18 13.12 10.24
CA LEU A 404 14.92 14.35 10.57
C LEU A 404 14.03 15.43 11.21
N GLY A 405 12.71 15.33 11.08
CA GLY A 405 11.74 16.19 11.75
C GLY A 405 11.54 15.87 13.23
N LEU A 406 11.85 14.64 13.66
CA LEU A 406 11.58 14.14 15.00
C LEU A 406 12.18 15.00 16.14
N PRO A 407 13.39 15.58 16.04
CA PRO A 407 13.93 16.45 17.08
C PRO A 407 13.07 17.69 17.37
N ALA A 408 12.22 18.14 16.43
CA ALA A 408 11.35 19.29 16.66
C ALA A 408 10.29 19.04 17.74
N VAL A 409 9.87 17.78 17.91
CA VAL A 409 8.86 17.40 18.92
C VAL A 409 9.47 16.68 20.12
N ALA A 410 10.59 15.98 19.94
CA ALA A 410 11.21 15.14 20.97
C ALA A 410 12.50 15.72 21.57
N GLY A 411 13.10 16.73 20.94
CA GLY A 411 14.47 17.18 21.23
C GLY A 411 15.53 16.13 20.86
N GLY A 412 16.81 16.43 21.12
CA GLY A 412 17.91 15.51 20.82
C GLY A 412 18.40 15.59 19.38
N ASN A 413 18.81 14.46 18.81
CA ASN A 413 19.43 14.39 17.49
C ASN A 413 19.01 13.15 16.68
N VAL A 414 18.99 13.31 15.36
CA VAL A 414 18.80 12.21 14.41
C VAL A 414 19.91 12.29 13.37
N ARG A 415 20.61 11.17 13.13
CA ARG A 415 21.56 10.97 12.05
C ARG A 415 21.12 9.80 11.17
N LEU A 416 21.10 10.05 9.88
CA LEU A 416 20.78 9.07 8.85
C LEU A 416 22.02 8.86 7.98
N THR A 417 22.51 7.63 7.92
CA THR A 417 23.65 7.24 7.05
C THR A 417 23.14 6.94 5.64
N GLY A 418 23.82 7.44 4.63
CA GLY A 418 23.48 7.23 3.21
C GLY A 418 23.61 8.49 2.36
N LEU A 419 23.29 8.36 1.07
CA LEU A 419 23.42 9.45 0.11
C LEU A 419 22.16 10.33 0.12
N TRP A 420 22.30 11.61 0.46
CA TRP A 420 21.20 12.57 0.30
C TRP A 420 21.03 12.95 -1.19
N PRO A 421 19.81 12.94 -1.76
CA PRO A 421 19.59 13.29 -3.16
C PRO A 421 19.65 14.82 -3.42
N ALA A 422 20.81 15.44 -3.20
CA ALA A 422 20.97 16.91 -3.25
C ALA A 422 20.71 17.54 -4.64
N ALA A 423 20.77 16.75 -5.72
CA ALA A 423 20.41 17.21 -7.06
C ALA A 423 18.89 17.30 -7.30
N CYS A 424 18.08 16.78 -6.37
CA CYS A 424 16.62 16.77 -6.45
C CYS A 424 16.05 18.03 -5.79
N ALA A 425 15.26 18.80 -6.55
CA ALA A 425 14.61 20.01 -6.04
C ALA A 425 13.69 19.72 -4.84
N GLU A 426 12.99 18.58 -4.86
CA GLU A 426 12.16 18.10 -3.75
C GLU A 426 12.98 17.94 -2.47
N ALA A 427 14.19 17.40 -2.56
CA ALA A 427 15.05 17.16 -1.41
C ALA A 427 15.59 18.48 -0.81
N GLU A 428 15.96 19.45 -1.64
CA GLU A 428 16.36 20.78 -1.12
C GLU A 428 15.18 21.53 -0.49
N ALA A 429 13.99 21.45 -1.09
CA ALA A 429 12.77 22.00 -0.51
C ALA A 429 12.41 21.33 0.83
N ALA A 430 12.64 20.01 0.96
CA ALA A 430 12.44 19.29 2.21
C ALA A 430 13.41 19.74 3.32
N ILE A 431 14.68 20.02 2.99
CA ILE A 431 15.63 20.63 3.94
C ILE A 431 15.15 22.02 4.36
N ALA A 432 14.66 22.83 3.41
CA ALA A 432 14.13 24.15 3.71
C ALA A 432 12.89 24.08 4.63
N LEU A 433 12.01 23.09 4.45
CA LEU A 433 10.90 22.82 5.35
C LEU A 433 11.37 22.50 6.79
N LEU A 434 12.37 21.62 6.94
CA LEU A 434 12.92 21.29 8.27
C LEU A 434 13.51 22.53 8.96
N LYS A 435 14.26 23.35 8.22
CA LYS A 435 14.81 24.62 8.75
C LYS A 435 13.72 25.60 9.14
N ALA A 436 12.67 25.73 8.33
CA ALA A 436 11.50 26.54 8.66
C ALA A 436 10.78 26.02 9.93
N GLY A 437 10.79 24.71 10.17
CA GLY A 437 10.34 24.09 11.42
C GLY A 437 11.26 24.29 12.63
N GLY A 438 12.34 25.05 12.52
CA GLY A 438 13.27 25.35 13.62
C GLY A 438 14.35 24.30 13.86
N LEU A 439 14.64 23.46 12.87
CA LEU A 439 15.70 22.46 12.92
C LEU A 439 16.99 22.98 12.27
N GLU A 440 18.13 22.65 12.87
CA GLU A 440 19.43 22.73 12.21
C GLU A 440 19.69 21.41 11.48
N VAL A 441 20.03 21.48 10.20
CA VAL A 441 20.30 20.32 9.34
C VAL A 441 21.72 20.39 8.81
N LYS A 442 22.53 19.37 9.09
CA LYS A 442 23.93 19.23 8.64
C LYS A 442 24.05 18.05 7.71
N ARG A 443 24.76 18.25 6.60
CA ARG A 443 25.07 17.21 5.62
C ARG A 443 26.57 16.97 5.62
N ASP A 444 26.96 15.71 5.57
CA ASP A 444 28.31 15.29 5.31
C ASP A 444 28.32 14.31 4.12
N LYS A 445 29.48 13.75 3.79
CA LYS A 445 29.64 12.82 2.65
C LYS A 445 28.97 11.46 2.88
N ASP A 446 28.71 11.09 4.13
CA ASP A 446 28.25 9.78 4.56
C ASP A 446 26.80 9.82 5.10
N GLY A 447 26.19 11.01 5.22
CA GLY A 447 24.84 11.14 5.75
C GLY A 447 24.34 12.56 5.99
N ILE A 448 23.19 12.61 6.65
CA ILE A 448 22.50 13.84 7.04
C ILE A 448 22.06 13.75 8.51
N ALA A 449 22.17 14.85 9.23
CA ALA A 449 21.82 14.93 10.63
C ALA A 449 20.97 16.16 10.92
N SER A 450 20.11 16.05 11.94
CA SER A 450 19.25 17.14 12.40
C SER A 450 19.23 17.25 13.92
N THR A 451 19.14 18.48 14.40
CA THR A 451 18.98 18.85 15.81
C THR A 451 18.01 20.01 15.94
N TYR A 452 17.35 20.15 17.09
CA TYR A 452 16.50 21.30 17.35
C TYR A 452 17.34 22.57 17.58
N ALA A 453 17.06 23.64 16.83
CA ALA A 453 17.78 24.92 16.90
C ALA A 453 16.90 26.09 17.37
N ALA A 454 15.60 25.85 17.58
CA ALA A 454 14.61 26.75 18.17
C ALA A 454 14.23 28.02 17.38
N VAL A 455 14.82 28.31 16.22
CA VAL A 455 14.41 29.49 15.42
C VAL A 455 13.56 29.04 14.22
N PRO A 456 12.22 28.97 14.34
CA PRO A 456 11.35 28.68 13.21
C PRO A 456 11.37 29.82 12.20
N GLY A 457 11.14 29.50 10.93
CA GLY A 457 11.03 30.42 9.81
C GLY A 457 9.70 30.26 9.08
N ASP A 458 9.59 30.83 7.88
CA ASP A 458 8.40 30.71 7.03
C ASP A 458 8.34 29.34 6.33
N MET A 459 7.28 28.58 6.58
CA MET A 459 7.05 27.24 6.02
C MET A 459 6.37 27.28 4.64
N ASP A 460 5.75 28.38 4.24
CA ASP A 460 4.88 28.39 3.04
C ASP A 460 5.69 28.29 1.75
N ALA A 461 6.80 29.02 1.67
CA ALA A 461 7.68 29.04 0.51
C ALA A 461 8.23 27.65 0.11
N PRO A 462 8.82 26.84 1.01
CA PRO A 462 9.27 25.49 0.64
C PRO A 462 8.09 24.56 0.32
N LEU A 463 6.98 24.68 1.06
CA LEU A 463 5.84 23.76 0.96
C LEU A 463 5.10 23.88 -0.38
N ALA A 464 5.05 25.07 -0.98
CA ALA A 464 4.44 25.28 -2.30
C ALA A 464 5.08 24.45 -3.43
N THR A 465 6.31 23.97 -3.24
CA THR A 465 7.06 23.16 -4.22
C THR A 465 7.10 21.67 -3.90
N LEU A 466 6.60 21.28 -2.72
CA LEU A 466 6.63 19.90 -2.23
C LEU A 466 5.34 19.14 -2.57
N PRO A 467 5.40 17.82 -2.73
CA PRO A 467 4.21 16.98 -2.82
C PRO A 467 3.31 17.07 -1.57
N PRO A 468 1.99 16.81 -1.70
CA PRO A 468 1.05 16.75 -0.57
C PRO A 468 1.47 15.84 0.59
N ALA A 469 2.27 14.80 0.31
CA ALA A 469 2.82 13.89 1.31
C ALA A 469 3.67 14.58 2.39
N TYR A 470 4.19 15.78 2.16
CA TYR A 470 4.94 16.57 3.17
C TYR A 470 4.05 17.44 4.07
N ALA A 471 2.77 17.63 3.71
CA ALA A 471 1.85 18.46 4.46
C ALA A 471 1.70 18.02 5.94
N PRO A 472 1.56 16.73 6.29
CA PRO A 472 1.40 16.32 7.68
C PRO A 472 2.61 16.69 8.55
N LEU A 473 3.82 16.63 7.98
CA LEU A 473 5.03 17.06 8.68
C LEU A 473 5.02 18.58 8.90
N ALA A 474 4.62 19.37 7.90
CA ALA A 474 4.51 20.83 8.05
C ALA A 474 3.51 21.21 9.16
N VAL A 475 2.35 20.54 9.21
CA VAL A 475 1.37 20.71 10.29
C VAL A 475 1.96 20.34 11.66
N LEU A 476 2.69 19.24 11.74
CA LEU A 476 3.37 18.82 12.96
C LEU A 476 4.43 19.83 13.42
N LEU A 477 5.23 20.38 12.50
CA LEU A 477 6.25 21.39 12.81
C LEU A 477 5.63 22.71 13.28
N ALA A 478 4.50 23.12 12.70
CA ALA A 478 3.71 24.25 13.17
C ALA A 478 3.21 24.02 14.61
N ALA A 479 2.65 22.83 14.89
CA ALA A 479 2.20 22.44 16.22
C ALA A 479 3.35 22.36 17.23
N ALA A 480 4.53 21.87 16.84
CA ALA A 480 5.73 21.84 17.67
C ALA A 480 6.22 23.25 18.02
N THR A 481 6.16 24.17 17.07
CA THR A 481 6.47 25.59 17.27
C THR A 481 5.51 26.21 18.29
N PHE A 482 4.21 25.97 18.13
CA PHE A 482 3.19 26.42 19.09
C PHE A 482 3.40 25.84 20.50
N ALA A 483 3.69 24.54 20.59
CA ALA A 483 3.96 23.85 21.85
C ALA A 483 5.21 24.38 22.58
N SER A 484 6.10 25.06 21.85
CA SER A 484 7.26 25.77 22.41
C SER A 484 6.94 27.21 22.86
N GLU A 485 5.66 27.53 23.06
CA GLU A 485 5.14 28.84 23.49
C GLU A 485 5.44 29.99 22.53
N LYS A 486 5.62 29.68 21.24
CA LYS A 486 5.82 30.68 20.18
C LYS A 486 4.55 30.82 19.33
N PRO A 487 4.24 32.03 18.84
CA PRO A 487 3.20 32.18 17.82
C PRO A 487 3.50 31.29 16.62
N ALA A 488 2.49 30.57 16.16
CA ALA A 488 2.58 29.70 14.99
C ALA A 488 1.27 29.82 14.21
N ARG A 489 1.37 29.64 12.89
CA ARG A 489 0.22 29.59 12.00
C ARG A 489 0.21 28.27 11.24
N MET A 490 -0.97 27.86 10.81
CA MET A 490 -1.15 26.80 9.84
C MET A 490 -0.48 27.20 8.52
N PRO A 491 0.44 26.40 7.96
CA PRO A 491 1.07 26.72 6.69
C PRO A 491 0.10 26.53 5.51
N ALA A 492 0.35 27.24 4.42
CA ALA A 492 -0.33 27.06 3.15
C ALA A 492 0.04 25.70 2.54
N LEU A 493 -0.90 24.75 2.59
CA LEU A 493 -0.63 23.36 2.19
C LEU A 493 -0.46 23.21 0.67
N PRO A 494 0.32 22.22 0.20
CA PRO A 494 0.47 21.94 -1.21
C PRO A 494 -0.87 21.63 -1.88
N ALA A 495 -1.00 21.98 -3.15
CA ALA A 495 -2.18 21.68 -3.95
C ALA A 495 -2.46 20.17 -3.97
N GLY A 496 -3.72 19.77 -3.74
CA GLY A 496 -4.14 18.37 -3.66
C GLY A 496 -4.09 17.78 -2.24
N THR A 497 -3.63 18.54 -1.24
CA THR A 497 -3.75 18.14 0.17
C THR A 497 -5.20 18.25 0.63
N ASP A 498 -5.69 17.22 1.33
CA ASP A 498 -7.00 17.28 1.99
C ASP A 498 -6.94 18.20 3.22
N ALA A 499 -7.63 19.34 3.14
CA ALA A 499 -7.72 20.29 4.24
C ALA A 499 -8.37 19.68 5.49
N LEU A 500 -9.30 18.73 5.34
CA LEU A 500 -9.96 18.06 6.47
C LEU A 500 -9.02 17.12 7.21
N ALA A 501 -8.12 16.44 6.48
CA ALA A 501 -7.05 15.65 7.10
C ALA A 501 -6.13 16.53 7.96
N ALA A 502 -5.82 17.73 7.46
CA ALA A 502 -4.96 18.69 8.14
C ALA A 502 -5.59 19.24 9.43
N THR A 503 -6.85 19.67 9.37
CA THR A 503 -7.60 20.10 10.56
C THR A 503 -7.85 18.94 11.52
N GLY A 504 -8.08 17.73 11.01
CA GLY A 504 -8.20 16.51 11.79
C GLY A 504 -6.95 16.23 12.63
N LEU A 505 -5.75 16.32 12.04
CA LEU A 505 -4.49 16.16 12.75
C LEU A 505 -4.31 17.24 13.83
N LEU A 506 -4.55 18.52 13.51
CA LEU A 506 -4.49 19.61 14.49
C LEU A 506 -5.44 19.36 15.67
N GLY A 507 -6.67 18.95 15.40
CA GLY A 507 -7.66 18.62 16.43
C GLY A 507 -7.19 17.49 17.34
N GLN A 508 -6.54 16.45 16.78
CA GLN A 508 -5.91 15.41 17.60
C GLN A 508 -4.81 15.98 18.51
N LEU A 509 -4.05 16.97 18.05
CA LEU A 509 -3.03 17.66 18.85
C LEU A 509 -3.61 18.68 19.84
N GLY A 510 -4.93 18.89 19.85
CA GLY A 510 -5.61 19.84 20.74
C GLY A 510 -5.44 21.28 20.29
N LEU A 511 -5.33 21.47 18.97
CA LEU A 511 -5.15 22.76 18.32
C LEU A 511 -6.24 23.00 17.28
N GLU A 512 -6.54 24.27 17.07
CA GLU A 512 -7.38 24.76 15.98
C GLU A 512 -6.65 25.91 15.28
N ALA A 513 -6.89 26.08 13.98
CA ALA A 513 -6.36 27.19 13.20
C ALA A 513 -7.49 28.19 12.95
N ASP A 514 -7.22 29.47 13.18
CA ASP A 514 -8.15 30.54 12.82
C ASP A 514 -8.43 30.55 11.31
N ALA A 515 -9.68 30.83 10.93
CA ALA A 515 -10.12 30.75 9.55
C ALA A 515 -9.59 31.90 8.67
N GLU A 516 -9.24 33.05 9.26
CA GLU A 516 -8.80 34.24 8.54
C GLU A 516 -7.27 34.28 8.38
N ASP A 517 -6.52 34.08 9.47
CA ASP A 517 -5.06 34.25 9.47
C ASP A 517 -4.27 32.95 9.72
N GLY A 518 -4.97 31.84 9.99
CA GLY A 518 -4.36 30.54 10.26
C GLY A 518 -3.66 30.45 11.62
N ALA A 519 -3.78 31.44 12.50
CA ALA A 519 -3.14 31.43 13.82
C ALA A 519 -3.59 30.21 14.63
N LEU A 520 -2.62 29.50 15.20
CA LEU A 520 -2.91 28.32 16.01
C LEU A 520 -3.36 28.74 17.42
N THR A 521 -4.42 28.10 17.90
CA THR A 521 -4.93 28.27 19.27
C THR A 521 -5.13 26.91 19.93
N ARG A 522 -5.14 26.88 21.27
CA ARG A 522 -5.37 25.65 22.03
C ARG A 522 -6.86 25.44 22.24
N VAL A 523 -7.32 24.23 21.97
CA VAL A 523 -8.71 23.80 22.17
C VAL A 523 -8.77 22.54 23.02
N GLU A 524 -9.80 22.46 23.86
CA GLU A 524 -10.08 21.26 24.64
C GLU A 524 -10.87 20.26 23.77
N THR A 525 -10.15 19.31 23.19
CA THR A 525 -10.75 18.21 22.42
C THR A 525 -10.61 16.90 23.18
N ASP A 526 -11.70 16.16 23.36
CA ASP A 526 -11.59 14.80 23.89
C ASP A 526 -10.79 13.91 22.92
N ILE A 527 -9.89 13.08 23.45
CA ILE A 527 -9.17 12.10 22.64
C ILE A 527 -10.07 10.87 22.48
N PRO A 528 -10.53 10.53 21.27
CA PRO A 528 -11.43 9.40 21.08
C PRO A 528 -10.80 8.09 21.54
N GLY A 529 -11.52 7.30 22.34
CA GLY A 529 -11.03 6.01 22.84
C GLY A 529 -10.71 4.99 21.73
N ALA A 530 -11.45 5.05 20.62
CA ALA A 530 -11.25 4.26 19.41
C ALA A 530 -9.99 4.66 18.61
N GLY A 531 -9.43 5.85 18.88
CA GLY A 531 -8.34 6.44 18.12
C GLY A 531 -8.76 7.12 16.83
N TRP A 532 -7.82 7.87 16.24
CA TRP A 532 -8.02 8.56 14.97
C TRP A 532 -7.74 7.62 13.80
N ALA A 533 -8.67 7.55 12.84
CA ALA A 533 -8.45 6.85 11.59
C ALA A 533 -7.68 7.79 10.64
N SER A 534 -6.38 7.53 10.51
CA SER A 534 -5.49 8.33 9.70
C SER A 534 -5.77 8.11 8.20
N PRO A 535 -5.88 9.17 7.38
CA PRO A 535 -6.25 9.06 5.98
C PRO A 535 -5.13 8.53 5.07
N ALA A 536 -3.86 8.67 5.47
CA ALA A 536 -2.71 8.12 4.73
C ALA A 536 -1.53 7.82 5.67
N PRO A 537 -0.54 7.03 5.25
CA PRO A 537 0.61 6.63 6.07
C PRO A 537 1.39 7.81 6.69
N GLU A 538 1.54 8.90 5.94
CA GLU A 538 2.27 10.11 6.33
C GLU A 538 1.58 10.84 7.50
N TRP A 539 0.25 10.82 7.52
CA TRP A 539 -0.56 11.35 8.61
C TRP A 539 -0.44 10.49 9.87
N SER A 540 -0.31 9.17 9.73
CA SER A 540 -0.07 8.26 10.85
C SER A 540 1.30 8.51 11.48
N MET A 541 2.32 8.73 10.64
CA MET A 541 3.66 9.06 11.10
C MET A 541 3.70 10.41 11.82
N ALA A 542 3.03 11.42 11.26
CA ALA A 542 2.91 12.73 11.90
C ALA A 542 2.17 12.65 13.25
N LEU A 543 1.06 11.91 13.35
CA LEU A 543 0.36 11.73 14.63
C LEU A 543 1.21 10.97 15.66
N ALA A 544 1.92 9.92 15.22
CA ALA A 544 2.83 9.18 16.08
C ALA A 544 3.91 10.10 16.67
N PHE A 545 4.54 10.96 15.88
CA PHE A 545 5.48 11.96 16.39
C PHE A 545 4.78 13.06 17.20
N GLY A 546 3.55 13.44 16.84
CA GLY A 546 2.72 14.36 17.62
C GLY A 546 2.41 13.88 19.04
N SER A 547 2.50 12.57 19.31
CA SER A 547 2.32 12.02 20.67
C SER A 547 3.40 12.46 21.67
N PHE A 548 4.53 13.01 21.21
CA PHE A 548 5.50 13.69 22.06
C PHE A 548 4.97 15.04 22.60
N LEU A 549 4.15 15.73 21.79
CA LEU A 549 3.51 17.01 22.16
C LEU A 549 2.29 16.79 23.05
N ARG A 550 1.49 15.75 22.79
CA ARG A 550 0.26 15.44 23.53
C ARG A 550 0.17 13.95 23.86
N SER A 551 0.01 13.61 25.14
CA SER A 551 -0.14 12.21 25.57
C SER A 551 -1.54 11.66 25.35
N GLY A 552 -1.63 10.34 25.20
CA GLY A 552 -2.90 9.61 25.14
C GLY A 552 -3.48 9.47 23.75
N LEU A 553 -2.78 9.95 22.72
CA LEU A 553 -3.16 9.80 21.31
C LEU A 553 -3.23 8.32 20.93
N ARG A 554 -4.17 7.99 20.04
CA ARG A 554 -4.41 6.63 19.58
C ARG A 554 -4.66 6.62 18.07
N LEU A 555 -4.22 5.57 17.40
CA LEU A 555 -4.51 5.30 15.99
C LEU A 555 -5.52 4.15 15.86
N ALA A 556 -6.54 4.34 15.04
CA ALA A 556 -7.50 3.28 14.72
C ALA A 556 -6.93 2.27 13.69
N ASN A 557 -6.04 2.73 12.82
CA ASN A 557 -5.48 1.97 11.69
C ASN A 557 -3.94 1.99 11.66
N PRO A 558 -3.25 1.52 12.72
CA PRO A 558 -1.78 1.57 12.81
C PRO A 558 -1.06 0.78 11.71
N GLY A 559 -1.75 -0.12 11.01
CA GLY A 559 -1.19 -0.91 9.92
C GLY A 559 -0.88 -0.11 8.66
N ASN A 560 -1.57 1.01 8.40
CA ASN A 560 -1.37 1.75 7.13
C ASN A 560 0.07 2.27 6.96
N ILE A 561 0.78 2.52 8.06
CA ILE A 561 2.15 3.06 8.00
C ILE A 561 3.13 2.11 7.32
N THR A 562 2.82 0.81 7.22
CA THR A 562 3.67 -0.15 6.51
C THR A 562 3.71 0.10 5.00
N GLU A 563 2.71 0.79 4.45
CA GLU A 563 2.73 1.25 3.06
C GLU A 563 3.83 2.30 2.82
N LEU A 564 4.26 3.04 3.85
CA LEU A 564 5.34 4.02 3.76
C LEU A 564 6.66 3.47 4.30
N MET A 565 6.64 2.91 5.51
CA MET A 565 7.83 2.39 6.20
C MET A 565 7.45 1.16 7.06
N PRO A 566 7.67 -0.07 6.58
CA PRO A 566 7.36 -1.30 7.32
C PRO A 566 8.01 -1.39 8.71
N ALA A 567 9.25 -0.89 8.83
CA ALA A 567 10.00 -0.89 10.08
C ALA A 567 9.63 0.25 11.05
N PHE A 568 8.61 1.07 10.74
CA PHE A 568 8.29 2.26 11.52
C PHE A 568 8.02 1.97 12.99
N TRP A 569 7.18 0.97 13.30
CA TRP A 569 6.85 0.66 14.69
C TRP A 569 8.04 0.11 15.48
N ALA A 570 8.97 -0.59 14.82
CA ALA A 570 10.23 -1.01 15.45
C ALA A 570 11.10 0.21 15.80
N LEU A 571 11.17 1.21 14.90
CA LEU A 571 11.84 2.48 15.15
C LEU A 571 11.18 3.23 16.31
N PHE A 572 9.87 3.47 16.22
CA PHE A 572 9.13 4.28 17.17
C PHE A 572 9.17 3.70 18.59
N ASN A 573 9.00 2.38 18.72
CA ASN A 573 9.07 1.70 20.03
C ASN A 573 10.51 1.55 20.55
N GLY A 574 11.51 1.64 19.68
CA GLY A 574 12.93 1.60 20.03
C GLY A 574 13.50 2.94 20.50
N LEU A 575 12.73 4.04 20.42
CA LEU A 575 13.17 5.36 20.88
C LEU A 575 13.50 5.35 22.38
N PRO A 576 14.54 6.10 22.83
CA PRO A 576 15.22 7.18 22.10
C PRO A 576 16.34 6.73 21.14
N SER A 577 16.84 5.49 21.25
CA SER A 577 18.01 4.99 20.49
C SER A 577 17.68 3.65 19.84
N PRO A 578 16.91 3.66 18.73
CA PRO A 578 16.43 2.44 18.10
C PRO A 578 17.56 1.66 17.44
N ASP A 579 17.54 0.34 17.59
CA ASP A 579 18.40 -0.59 16.83
C ASP A 579 17.52 -1.35 15.83
N LEU A 580 17.65 -0.98 14.55
CA LEU A 580 16.91 -1.58 13.45
C LEU A 580 17.67 -2.73 12.78
N LYS A 581 18.85 -3.12 13.30
CA LYS A 581 19.59 -4.23 12.73
C LYS A 581 18.86 -5.55 12.98
N PRO A 582 18.87 -6.49 12.01
CA PRO A 582 18.31 -7.82 12.23
C PRO A 582 19.03 -8.47 13.42
N LYS A 583 18.28 -8.86 14.45
CA LYS A 583 18.85 -9.66 15.54
C LYS A 583 19.25 -11.02 14.97
N PRO A 584 20.48 -11.51 15.18
CA PRO A 584 20.86 -12.85 14.77
C PRO A 584 19.90 -13.85 15.44
N LYS A 585 19.38 -14.80 14.65
CA LYS A 585 18.52 -15.87 15.18
C LYS A 585 19.26 -16.56 16.31
N GLU A 586 18.65 -16.63 17.49
CA GLU A 586 19.07 -17.62 18.48
C GLU A 586 18.99 -18.98 17.78
N ILE A 587 20.14 -19.65 17.69
CA ILE A 587 20.20 -21.05 17.30
C ILE A 587 19.43 -21.77 18.39
N ILE A 588 18.16 -22.06 18.15
CA ILE A 588 17.40 -22.97 18.98
C ILE A 588 18.10 -24.31 18.83
N ASP A 589 18.92 -24.66 19.83
CA ASP A 589 19.63 -25.92 19.90
C ASP A 589 18.68 -27.05 19.51
N ALA A 590 19.11 -27.81 18.50
CA ALA A 590 18.37 -28.95 18.01
C ALA A 590 17.96 -29.84 19.18
N LYS A 591 16.65 -30.13 19.29
CA LYS A 591 16.09 -31.05 20.29
C LYS A 591 17.02 -32.27 20.42
N PRO A 592 17.46 -32.64 21.65
CA PRO A 592 18.37 -33.75 21.82
C PRO A 592 17.73 -35.02 21.26
N ALA A 593 18.47 -35.72 20.40
CA ALA A 593 18.04 -36.97 19.79
C ALA A 593 17.59 -37.95 20.87
N ARG A 594 16.32 -38.40 20.80
CA ARG A 594 15.78 -39.44 21.67
C ARG A 594 16.62 -40.71 21.51
N ARG A 595 17.49 -41.00 22.48
CA ARG A 595 18.10 -42.32 22.63
C ARG A 595 16.99 -43.35 22.85
N ARG A 596 16.85 -44.29 21.92
CA ARG A 596 16.07 -45.52 22.14
C ARG A 596 16.79 -46.34 23.20
N ILE A 597 16.17 -46.48 24.37
CA ILE A 597 16.55 -47.49 25.35
C ILE A 597 15.89 -48.79 24.87
N ILE A 598 16.71 -49.79 24.55
CA ILE A 598 16.26 -51.17 24.38
C ILE A 598 16.30 -51.78 25.78
N ALA A 599 15.15 -52.10 26.34
CA ALA A 599 15.05 -53.00 27.49
C ALA A 599 14.71 -54.39 26.94
N GLY A 600 15.48 -55.39 27.38
CA GLY A 600 15.31 -56.80 27.03
C GLY A 600 14.19 -57.49 27.78
#